data_AF-A0A7R6WXW0-F1
#
_entry.id   AF-A0A7R6WXW0-F1
#
_cell.length_a   1.000
_cell.length_b   1.000
_cell.length_c   1.000
_cell.angle_alpha   90.00
_cell.angle_beta   90.00
_cell.angle_gamma   90.00
#
_symmetry.space_group_name_H-M   'P 1'
#
loop_
_entity.id
_entity.type
_entity.pdbx_description
1 polymer ?
#
loop_
_entity_poly.entity_id
_entity_poly.type
_entity_poly.pdbx_seq_one_letter_code
_entity_poly.pdbx_strand_id
1 'polypeptide(L)'
;MFDPKKLLDDLLGSQIPGTSGTVRDKAGQAVQMAKDNPLAAGALAAVLLGTGAGREVTGAAVKLGGLAAIGGLAYKAYQNYKAGNAPEQAPAAGEPELLPPPQDTAFHPSQAPQGEDEFTLTLVRAMISAAKADGHVDEEERKKIAGKLSLSGIGSDAEKFLMAELERPLDLDTLVAEAKTDAQKLELYTASRLTIDPDTRAERGYLDLLAGRLGLPDALVDHVEATVSAAKVPAKAGTSPNPRW
;
A
#
# COMPACT_ATOMS: atom_id res chain seq x y z
N MET A 1 6.14 -36.46 22.85
CA MET A 1 5.25 -35.86 21.83
C MET A 1 5.13 -34.38 22.17
N PHE A 2 5.50 -33.51 21.24
CA PHE A 2 5.51 -32.05 21.43
C PHE A 2 4.07 -31.53 21.38
N ASP A 3 3.66 -30.69 22.34
CA ASP A 3 2.34 -30.06 22.38
C ASP A 3 2.48 -28.54 22.20
N PRO A 4 2.32 -28.04 20.96
CA PRO A 4 2.44 -26.62 20.65
C PRO A 4 1.43 -25.75 21.41
N LYS A 5 0.27 -26.31 21.78
CA LYS A 5 -0.77 -25.57 22.50
C LYS A 5 -0.35 -25.30 23.93
N LYS A 6 0.24 -26.30 24.58
CA LYS A 6 0.77 -26.16 25.94
C LYS A 6 1.91 -25.14 26.01
N LEU A 7 2.80 -25.13 25.02
CA LEU A 7 3.88 -24.15 24.92
C LEU A 7 3.37 -22.71 24.74
N LEU A 8 2.33 -22.54 23.92
CA LEU A 8 1.69 -21.25 23.72
C LEU A 8 0.95 -20.78 24.98
N ASP A 9 0.24 -21.68 25.67
CA ASP A 9 -0.44 -21.36 26.92
C ASP A 9 0.55 -21.00 28.04
N ASP A 10 1.68 -21.71 28.15
CA ASP A 10 2.74 -21.41 29.12
C ASP A 10 3.42 -20.05 28.81
N LEU A 11 3.61 -19.72 27.53
CA LEU A 11 4.16 -18.44 27.10
C LEU A 11 3.19 -17.27 27.38
N LEU A 12 1.90 -17.46 27.07
CA LEU A 12 0.88 -16.43 27.25
C LEU A 12 0.52 -16.23 28.72
N GLY A 13 0.63 -17.29 29.54
CA GLY A 13 0.46 -17.25 30.99
C GLY A 13 1.69 -16.75 31.75
N SER A 14 2.84 -16.57 31.09
CA SER A 14 4.05 -16.09 31.74
C SER A 14 3.90 -14.63 32.21
N GLN A 15 4.32 -14.37 33.45
CA GLN A 15 4.32 -13.03 34.04
C GLN A 15 5.51 -12.23 33.54
N ILE A 16 5.27 -11.00 33.10
CA ILE A 16 6.32 -10.12 32.60
C ILE A 16 7.04 -9.47 33.80
N PRO A 17 8.37 -9.66 33.95
CA PRO A 17 9.14 -9.10 35.05
C PRO A 17 8.99 -7.57 35.14
N GLY A 18 8.70 -7.06 36.34
CA GLY A 18 8.54 -5.62 36.58
C GLY A 18 7.15 -5.05 36.25
N THR A 19 6.18 -5.89 35.86
CA THR A 19 4.80 -5.45 35.68
C THR A 19 3.81 -6.41 36.34
N SER A 20 2.71 -5.88 36.87
CA SER A 20 1.62 -6.69 37.43
C SER A 20 0.70 -7.16 36.29
N GLY A 21 1.04 -8.27 35.62
CA GLY A 21 0.19 -8.89 34.60
C GLY A 21 0.89 -9.96 33.76
N THR A 22 0.11 -10.85 33.15
CA THR A 22 0.61 -11.84 32.17
C THR A 22 0.77 -11.22 30.79
N VAL A 23 1.52 -11.88 29.90
CA VAL A 23 1.66 -11.48 28.49
C VAL A 23 0.28 -11.33 27.82
N ARG A 24 -0.65 -12.24 28.12
CA ARG A 24 -2.03 -12.19 27.63
C ARG A 24 -2.80 -10.97 28.13
N ASP A 25 -2.64 -10.62 29.41
CA ASP A 25 -3.32 -9.47 30.01
C ASP A 25 -2.83 -8.16 29.38
N LYS A 26 -1.53 -8.02 29.14
CA LYS A 26 -0.95 -6.84 28.49
C LYS A 26 -1.32 -6.74 27.01
N ALA A 27 -1.38 -7.85 26.30
CA ALA A 27 -1.89 -7.88 24.92
C ALA A 27 -3.37 -7.47 24.86
N GLY A 28 -4.21 -7.98 25.77
CA GLY A 28 -5.60 -7.57 25.90
C GLY A 28 -5.74 -6.10 26.24
N GLN A 29 -4.91 -5.58 27.14
CA GLN A 29 -4.89 -4.19 27.56
C GLN A 29 -4.43 -3.25 26.42
N ALA A 30 -3.47 -3.67 25.59
CA ALA A 30 -3.02 -2.93 24.42
C ALA A 30 -4.09 -2.88 23.31
N VAL A 31 -4.79 -3.99 23.06
CA VAL A 31 -5.92 -4.03 22.12
C VAL A 31 -7.08 -3.17 22.62
N GLN A 32 -7.37 -3.20 23.92
CA GLN A 32 -8.40 -2.38 24.53
C GLN A 32 -8.02 -0.89 24.50
N MET A 33 -6.77 -0.55 24.78
CA MET A 33 -6.25 0.82 24.69
C MET A 33 -6.23 1.34 23.25
N ALA A 34 -6.01 0.48 22.25
CA ALA A 34 -6.13 0.84 20.83
C ALA A 34 -7.59 1.03 20.39
N LYS A 35 -8.54 0.30 20.99
CA LYS A 35 -9.98 0.54 20.80
C LYS A 35 -10.45 1.83 21.46
N ASP A 36 -9.95 2.11 22.65
CA ASP A 36 -10.40 3.24 23.47
C ASP A 36 -9.67 4.55 23.12
N ASN A 37 -8.46 4.46 22.56
CA ASN A 37 -7.66 5.62 22.14
C ASN A 37 -6.88 5.34 20.85
N PRO A 38 -7.56 5.37 19.69
CA PRO A 38 -6.94 5.12 18.38
C PRO A 38 -5.83 6.13 18.01
N LEU A 39 -5.73 7.27 18.71
CA LEU A 39 -4.64 8.25 18.53
C LEU A 39 -3.28 7.75 19.05
N ALA A 40 -3.26 6.90 20.09
CA ALA A 40 -2.00 6.39 20.65
C ALA A 40 -1.32 5.33 19.76
N ALA A 41 -2.10 4.59 18.98
CA ALA A 41 -1.58 3.65 17.98
C ALA A 41 -0.99 4.35 16.75
N GLY A 42 -1.37 5.60 16.48
CA GLY A 42 -0.91 6.37 15.32
C GLY A 42 0.52 6.92 15.43
N ALA A 43 1.09 6.98 16.64
CA ALA A 43 2.43 7.54 16.86
C ALA A 43 3.55 6.73 16.17
N LEU A 44 3.39 5.41 16.04
CA LEU A 44 4.35 4.55 15.32
C LEU A 44 4.29 4.74 13.80
N ALA A 45 3.10 5.01 13.25
CA ALA A 45 2.91 5.29 11.82
C ALA A 45 3.44 6.68 11.42
N ALA A 46 3.36 7.67 12.32
CA ALA A 46 3.87 9.02 12.09
C ALA A 46 5.41 9.09 11.97
N VAL A 47 6.13 8.17 12.61
CA VAL A 47 7.61 8.09 12.53
C VAL A 47 8.06 7.45 11.22
N LEU A 48 7.29 6.51 10.66
CA LEU A 48 7.61 5.85 9.39
C LEU A 48 7.36 6.73 8.15
N LEU A 49 6.51 7.75 8.25
CA LEU A 49 6.02 8.51 7.09
C LEU A 49 6.61 9.93 6.94
N GLY A 50 7.59 10.32 7.77
CA GLY A 50 8.51 11.44 7.51
C GLY A 50 7.90 12.78 7.05
N THR A 51 7.63 13.66 8.02
CA THR A 51 7.55 15.14 7.95
C THR A 51 7.28 15.79 6.58
N GLY A 52 6.02 16.17 6.34
CA GLY A 52 5.69 17.09 5.25
C GLY A 52 4.24 17.14 4.78
N ALA A 53 3.36 16.26 5.25
CA ALA A 53 1.92 16.28 4.91
C ALA A 53 1.07 15.50 5.95
N GLY A 54 1.51 15.54 7.22
CA GLY A 54 1.03 14.65 8.30
C GLY A 54 -0.34 14.96 8.91
N ARG A 55 -1.34 15.36 8.12
CA ARG A 55 -2.76 15.39 8.54
C ARG A 55 -3.63 14.91 7.38
N GLU A 56 -4.63 14.09 7.71
CA GLU A 56 -5.69 13.55 6.82
C GLU A 56 -5.40 12.18 6.15
N VAL A 57 -4.76 11.24 6.86
CA VAL A 57 -4.88 9.81 6.52
C VAL A 57 -5.76 9.14 7.58
N THR A 58 -7.08 9.25 7.42
CA THR A 58 -8.07 8.62 8.29
C THR A 58 -8.16 7.11 8.04
N GLY A 59 -8.25 6.33 9.13
CA GLY A 59 -8.98 5.06 9.28
C GLY A 59 -8.68 3.87 8.34
N ALA A 60 -8.78 4.06 7.03
CA ALA A 60 -8.66 3.02 6.01
C ALA A 60 -7.20 2.83 5.54
N ALA A 61 -6.45 3.92 5.39
CA ALA A 61 -5.07 3.87 4.89
C ALA A 61 -4.03 3.51 5.96
N VAL A 62 -4.39 3.54 7.26
CA VAL A 62 -3.53 3.05 8.36
C VAL A 62 -3.73 1.56 8.65
N LYS A 63 -4.86 0.97 8.22
CA LYS A 63 -5.23 -0.43 8.55
C LYS A 63 -4.86 -1.45 7.47
N LEU A 64 -4.47 -1.01 6.28
CA LEU A 64 -4.09 -1.90 5.19
C LEU A 64 -2.62 -1.70 4.83
N GLY A 65 -1.85 -2.78 4.97
CA GLY A 65 -0.50 -2.82 4.42
C GLY A 65 -0.54 -2.49 2.93
N GLY A 66 0.50 -1.79 2.43
CA GLY A 66 0.49 -1.18 1.09
C GLY A 66 0.11 -2.14 -0.04
N LEU A 67 0.44 -3.42 0.08
CA LEU A 67 0.18 -4.45 -0.94
C LEU A 67 -1.30 -4.88 -0.98
N ALA A 68 -1.91 -5.11 0.18
CA ALA A 68 -3.33 -5.48 0.26
C ALA A 68 -4.22 -4.34 -0.26
N ALA A 69 -3.79 -3.09 -0.06
CA ALA A 69 -4.46 -1.92 -0.64
C ALA A 69 -4.34 -1.89 -2.18
N ILE A 70 -3.17 -2.21 -2.74
CA ILE A 70 -2.97 -2.29 -4.20
C ILE A 70 -3.89 -3.36 -4.81
N GLY A 71 -3.85 -4.59 -4.28
CA GLY A 71 -4.70 -5.69 -4.78
C GLY A 71 -6.19 -5.39 -4.64
N GLY A 72 -6.58 -4.73 -3.54
CA GLY A 72 -7.97 -4.32 -3.29
C GLY A 72 -8.47 -3.28 -4.28
N LEU A 73 -7.66 -2.25 -4.56
CA LEU A 73 -7.96 -1.20 -5.55
C LEU A 73 -8.03 -1.79 -6.96
N ALA A 74 -7.07 -2.63 -7.34
CA ALA A 74 -7.06 -3.29 -8.64
C ALA A 74 -8.29 -4.19 -8.82
N TYR A 75 -8.65 -4.98 -7.80
CA TYR A 75 -9.84 -5.82 -7.81
C TYR A 75 -11.13 -5.00 -7.93
N LYS A 76 -11.25 -3.90 -7.19
CA LYS A 76 -12.41 -2.99 -7.26
C LYS A 76 -12.55 -2.37 -8.65
N ALA A 77 -11.45 -1.89 -9.23
CA ALA A 77 -11.44 -1.35 -10.59
C ALA A 77 -11.88 -2.40 -11.62
N TYR A 78 -11.35 -3.62 -11.51
CA TYR A 78 -11.71 -4.74 -12.36
C TYR A 78 -13.20 -5.10 -12.24
N GLN A 79 -13.75 -5.17 -11.03
CA GLN A 79 -15.18 -5.46 -10.81
C GLN A 79 -16.08 -4.39 -11.45
N ASN A 80 -15.76 -3.12 -11.27
CA ASN A 80 -16.51 -2.02 -11.89
C ASN A 80 -16.47 -2.08 -13.42
N TYR A 81 -15.31 -2.37 -13.99
CA TYR A 81 -15.15 -2.57 -15.43
C TYR A 81 -16.00 -3.75 -15.94
N LYS A 82 -15.95 -4.90 -15.25
CA LYS A 82 -16.72 -6.09 -15.64
C LYS A 82 -18.23 -5.92 -15.48
N ALA A 83 -18.67 -5.09 -14.53
CA ALA A 83 -20.07 -4.74 -14.33
C ALA A 83 -20.60 -3.75 -15.40
N GLY A 84 -19.72 -3.16 -16.22
CA GLY A 84 -20.11 -2.14 -17.21
C GLY A 84 -20.47 -0.79 -16.59
N ASN A 85 -19.99 -0.52 -15.37
CA ASN A 85 -20.15 0.78 -14.72
C ASN A 85 -19.32 1.83 -15.46
N ALA A 86 -19.65 3.10 -15.31
CA ALA A 86 -18.77 4.17 -15.77
C ALA A 86 -17.54 4.29 -14.83
N PRO A 87 -16.37 4.70 -15.33
CA PRO A 87 -15.23 5.05 -14.49
C PRO A 87 -15.54 6.36 -13.75
N GLU A 88 -15.96 6.26 -12.49
CA GLU A 88 -16.35 7.41 -11.67
C GLU A 88 -15.32 7.69 -10.57
N GLN A 89 -14.89 8.96 -10.48
CA GLN A 89 -13.89 9.43 -9.51
C GLN A 89 -14.48 9.75 -8.12
N ALA A 90 -15.81 9.77 -7.99
CA ALA A 90 -16.48 10.15 -6.75
C ALA A 90 -17.23 8.95 -6.16
N PRO A 91 -17.00 8.59 -4.88
CA PRO A 91 -17.84 7.60 -4.24
C PRO A 91 -19.27 8.15 -4.12
N ALA A 92 -20.24 7.37 -4.59
CA ALA A 92 -21.64 7.58 -4.25
C ALA A 92 -21.79 7.39 -2.73
N ALA A 93 -21.81 8.50 -1.98
CA ALA A 93 -22.08 8.56 -0.54
C ALA A 93 -21.38 7.48 0.33
N GLY A 94 -20.13 7.71 0.69
CA GLY A 94 -19.39 6.90 1.67
C GLY A 94 -17.88 7.13 1.59
N GLU A 95 -17.15 6.87 2.67
CA GLU A 95 -15.68 6.82 2.60
C GLU A 95 -15.27 5.65 1.69
N PRO A 96 -14.28 5.83 0.81
CA PRO A 96 -13.76 4.72 0.02
C PRO A 96 -13.12 3.72 0.98
N GLU A 97 -13.86 2.63 1.26
CA GLU A 97 -13.33 1.52 2.03
C GLU A 97 -12.28 0.82 1.16
N LEU A 98 -11.02 1.07 1.47
CA LEU A 98 -9.93 0.21 1.03
C LEU A 98 -10.16 -1.12 1.74
N LEU A 99 -10.38 -2.18 0.97
CA LEU A 99 -10.57 -3.54 1.47
C LEU A 99 -9.56 -4.44 0.78
N PRO A 100 -8.99 -5.43 1.48
CA PRO A 100 -8.16 -6.43 0.82
C PRO A 100 -9.01 -7.20 -0.20
N PRO A 101 -8.42 -7.68 -1.30
CA PRO A 101 -9.13 -8.50 -2.27
C PRO A 101 -9.58 -9.82 -1.59
N PRO A 102 -10.70 -10.43 -2.02
CA PRO A 102 -11.13 -11.70 -1.44
C PRO A 102 -10.09 -12.81 -1.68
N GLN A 103 -9.90 -13.70 -0.69
CA GLN A 103 -8.82 -14.70 -0.69
C GLN A 103 -8.84 -15.67 -1.89
N ASP A 104 -10.02 -15.94 -2.43
CA ASP A 104 -10.24 -16.86 -3.55
C ASP A 104 -10.12 -16.17 -4.93
N THR A 105 -9.56 -14.96 -4.98
CA THR A 105 -9.39 -14.20 -6.23
C THR A 105 -7.93 -14.12 -6.64
N ALA A 106 -7.68 -14.04 -7.94
CA ALA A 106 -6.32 -13.90 -8.49
C ALA A 106 -5.60 -12.60 -8.06
N PHE A 107 -6.30 -11.68 -7.40
CA PHE A 107 -5.76 -10.43 -6.84
C PHE A 107 -5.28 -10.60 -5.39
N HIS A 108 -5.59 -11.71 -4.71
CA HIS A 108 -5.09 -11.94 -3.38
C HIS A 108 -3.60 -12.34 -3.42
N PRO A 109 -2.71 -11.76 -2.59
CA PRO A 109 -1.27 -12.02 -2.67
C PRO A 109 -0.89 -13.50 -2.55
N SER A 110 -1.64 -14.28 -1.76
CA SER A 110 -1.45 -15.73 -1.61
C SER A 110 -1.71 -16.54 -2.90
N GLN A 111 -2.36 -15.95 -3.90
CA GLN A 111 -2.67 -16.57 -5.19
C GLN A 111 -1.61 -16.28 -6.26
N ALA A 112 -0.54 -15.54 -5.92
CA ALA A 112 0.54 -15.24 -6.84
C ALA A 112 1.27 -16.53 -7.27
N PRO A 113 1.35 -16.86 -8.57
CA PRO A 113 1.99 -18.10 -9.04
C PRO A 113 3.48 -18.24 -8.66
N GLN A 114 4.16 -17.11 -8.47
CA GLN A 114 5.55 -17.01 -8.05
C GLN A 114 5.74 -16.97 -6.52
N GLY A 115 4.64 -16.99 -5.76
CA GLY A 115 4.65 -16.75 -4.32
C GLY A 115 4.49 -15.27 -3.97
N GLU A 116 3.97 -15.03 -2.77
CA GLU A 116 3.61 -13.71 -2.26
C GLU A 116 4.83 -12.77 -2.17
N ASP A 117 5.96 -13.26 -1.67
CA ASP A 117 7.18 -12.46 -1.48
C ASP A 117 7.77 -11.97 -2.81
N GLU A 118 7.85 -12.84 -3.83
CA GLU A 118 8.41 -12.48 -5.14
C GLU A 118 7.51 -11.45 -5.85
N PHE A 119 6.19 -11.64 -5.78
CA PHE A 119 5.26 -10.67 -6.35
C PHE A 119 5.26 -9.34 -5.60
N THR A 120 5.40 -9.38 -4.27
CA THR A 120 5.57 -8.19 -3.44
C THR A 120 6.78 -7.37 -3.88
N LEU A 121 7.94 -8.01 -4.10
CA LEU A 121 9.13 -7.33 -4.60
C LEU A 121 8.89 -6.73 -5.99
N THR A 122 8.15 -7.43 -6.86
CA THR A 122 7.76 -6.93 -8.19
C THR A 122 6.94 -5.63 -8.08
N LEU A 123 5.97 -5.57 -7.17
CA LEU A 123 5.17 -4.36 -6.93
C LEU A 123 6.05 -3.21 -6.41
N VAL A 124 6.97 -3.48 -5.49
CA VAL A 124 7.92 -2.47 -5.00
C VAL A 124 8.80 -1.94 -6.14
N ARG A 125 9.30 -2.80 -7.03
CA ARG A 125 10.05 -2.37 -8.22
C ARG A 125 9.21 -1.51 -9.16
N ALA A 126 7.92 -1.83 -9.34
CA ALA A 126 7.01 -1.01 -10.13
C ALA A 126 6.83 0.39 -9.54
N MET A 127 6.66 0.48 -8.23
CA MET A 127 6.57 1.76 -7.51
C MET A 127 7.85 2.57 -7.67
N ILE A 128 9.03 1.96 -7.48
CA ILE A 128 10.32 2.65 -7.64
C ILE A 128 10.52 3.11 -9.10
N SER A 129 10.17 2.27 -10.07
CA SER A 129 10.25 2.62 -11.49
C SER A 129 9.35 3.81 -11.84
N ALA A 130 8.13 3.84 -11.28
CA ALA A 130 7.20 4.95 -11.44
C ALA A 130 7.75 6.23 -10.82
N ALA A 131 8.27 6.16 -9.59
CA ALA A 131 8.89 7.31 -8.91
C ALA A 131 10.11 7.88 -9.66
N LYS A 132 10.75 7.09 -10.52
CA LYS A 132 11.91 7.51 -11.34
C LYS A 132 11.52 8.02 -12.73
N ALA A 133 10.23 7.98 -13.10
CA ALA A 133 9.76 8.26 -14.45
C ALA A 133 10.12 9.67 -14.95
N ASP A 134 10.23 10.64 -14.05
CA ASP A 134 10.58 12.03 -14.36
C ASP A 134 12.10 12.27 -14.49
N GLY A 135 12.92 11.28 -14.12
CA GLY A 135 14.38 11.32 -14.21
C GLY A 135 15.08 12.13 -13.12
N HIS A 136 14.40 12.56 -12.06
CA HIS A 136 14.98 13.50 -11.07
C HIS A 136 15.73 12.86 -9.90
N VAL A 137 15.76 11.53 -9.78
CA VAL A 137 16.49 10.88 -8.68
C VAL A 137 18.00 10.97 -8.90
N ASP A 138 18.59 12.07 -8.45
CA ASP A 138 20.02 12.33 -8.51
C ASP A 138 20.78 11.74 -7.31
N GLU A 139 22.10 11.91 -7.30
CA GLU A 139 22.98 11.36 -6.28
C GLU A 139 22.78 11.98 -4.89
N GLU A 140 22.38 13.24 -4.82
CA GLU A 140 22.09 13.90 -3.54
C GLU A 140 20.76 13.43 -2.98
N GLU A 141 19.76 13.26 -3.83
CA GLU A 141 18.46 12.72 -3.45
C GLU A 141 18.58 11.26 -2.99
N ARG A 142 19.36 10.44 -3.68
CA ARG A 142 19.69 9.06 -3.23
C ARG A 142 20.27 9.05 -1.81
N LYS A 143 21.26 9.90 -1.51
CA LYS A 143 21.86 9.99 -0.16
C LYS A 143 20.85 10.43 0.90
N LYS A 144 19.95 11.36 0.55
CA LYS A 144 18.87 11.79 1.45
C LYS A 144 17.89 10.64 1.72
N ILE A 145 17.52 9.86 0.69
CA ILE A 145 16.67 8.68 0.83
C ILE A 145 17.36 7.65 1.72
N ALA A 146 18.64 7.33 1.47
CA ALA A 146 19.42 6.40 2.30
C ALA A 146 19.43 6.81 3.77
N GLY A 147 19.74 8.07 4.07
CA GLY A 147 19.71 8.57 5.44
C GLY A 147 18.33 8.44 6.10
N LYS A 148 17.24 8.68 5.36
CA LYS A 148 15.87 8.47 5.87
C LYS A 148 15.53 7.00 6.08
N LEU A 149 15.96 6.12 5.18
CA LEU A 149 15.74 4.67 5.29
C LEU A 149 16.46 4.11 6.53
N SER A 150 17.73 4.47 6.76
CA SER A 150 18.45 4.04 7.97
C SER A 150 17.75 4.49 9.26
N LEU A 151 17.08 5.65 9.25
CA LEU A 151 16.32 6.19 10.39
C LEU A 151 14.92 5.60 10.54
N SER A 152 14.36 5.01 9.49
CA SER A 152 13.00 4.45 9.49
C SER A 152 12.88 3.10 10.21
N GLY A 153 14.01 2.48 10.58
CA GLY A 153 14.02 1.18 11.24
C GLY A 153 13.70 0.01 10.30
N ILE A 154 13.72 0.22 8.97
CA ILE A 154 13.69 -0.88 8.02
C ILE A 154 14.97 -1.71 8.16
N GLY A 155 14.86 -3.03 8.01
CA GLY A 155 16.02 -3.91 8.10
C GLY A 155 17.07 -3.55 7.04
N SER A 156 18.35 -3.79 7.35
CA SER A 156 19.48 -3.46 6.46
C SER A 156 19.40 -4.13 5.09
N ASP A 157 18.78 -5.30 4.99
CA ASP A 157 18.57 -6.00 3.72
C ASP A 157 17.52 -5.29 2.84
N ALA A 158 16.46 -4.76 3.43
CA ALA A 158 15.45 -3.98 2.72
C ALA A 158 16.03 -2.64 2.22
N GLU A 159 16.85 -1.98 3.05
CA GLU A 159 17.55 -0.76 2.65
C GLU A 159 18.49 -1.00 1.47
N LYS A 160 19.31 -2.06 1.52
CA LYS A 160 20.19 -2.44 0.41
C LYS A 160 19.42 -2.74 -0.87
N PHE A 161 18.31 -3.46 -0.76
CA PHE A 161 17.45 -3.76 -1.90
C PHE A 161 16.90 -2.47 -2.54
N LEU A 162 16.34 -1.56 -1.74
CA LEU A 162 15.79 -0.30 -2.22
C LEU A 162 16.88 0.57 -2.89
N MET A 163 18.06 0.65 -2.30
CA MET A 163 19.20 1.38 -2.89
C MET A 163 19.63 0.80 -4.23
N ALA A 164 19.77 -0.53 -4.31
CA ALA A 164 20.14 -1.20 -5.56
C ALA A 164 19.10 -0.96 -6.67
N GLU A 165 17.81 -0.96 -6.33
CA GLU A 165 16.73 -0.71 -7.30
C GLU A 165 16.67 0.78 -7.73
N LEU A 166 16.98 1.72 -6.83
CA LEU A 166 17.11 3.13 -7.16
C LEU A 166 18.26 3.39 -8.14
N GLU A 167 19.36 2.67 -8.04
CA GLU A 167 20.50 2.75 -8.97
C GLU A 167 20.25 2.06 -10.31
N ARG A 168 19.40 1.03 -10.34
CA ARG A 168 19.14 0.25 -11.56
C ARG A 168 18.52 1.11 -12.67
N PRO A 169 18.98 1.07 -13.93
CA PRO A 169 18.29 1.75 -15.02
C PRO A 169 16.83 1.32 -15.13
N LEU A 170 15.94 2.23 -15.55
CA LEU A 170 14.53 1.93 -15.75
C LEU A 170 14.39 0.89 -16.86
N ASP A 171 13.83 -0.28 -16.51
CA ASP A 171 13.62 -1.41 -17.42
C ASP A 171 12.20 -1.96 -17.26
N LEU A 172 11.30 -1.42 -18.09
CA LEU A 172 9.89 -1.82 -18.10
C LEU A 172 9.68 -3.22 -18.67
N ASP A 173 10.54 -3.71 -19.54
CA ASP A 173 10.39 -5.04 -20.15
C ASP A 173 10.58 -6.13 -19.11
N THR A 174 11.61 -6.01 -18.28
CA THR A 174 11.82 -6.91 -17.15
C THR A 174 10.64 -6.85 -16.19
N LEU A 175 10.17 -5.63 -15.85
CA LEU A 175 9.07 -5.46 -14.91
C LEU A 175 7.75 -6.07 -15.42
N VAL A 176 7.43 -5.88 -16.71
CA VAL A 176 6.23 -6.42 -17.36
C VAL A 176 6.30 -7.95 -17.44
N ALA A 177 7.49 -8.52 -17.66
CA ALA A 177 7.68 -9.98 -17.69
C ALA A 177 7.49 -10.65 -16.32
N GLU A 178 7.64 -9.92 -15.21
CA GLU A 178 7.40 -10.43 -13.85
C GLU A 178 5.90 -10.61 -13.54
N ALA A 179 5.00 -9.96 -14.29
CA ALA A 179 3.55 -10.14 -14.16
C ALA A 179 3.07 -11.38 -14.94
N LYS A 180 2.74 -12.45 -14.19
CA LYS A 180 2.38 -13.77 -14.74
C LYS A 180 0.88 -13.93 -15.02
N THR A 181 0.03 -13.06 -14.47
CA THR A 181 -1.43 -13.12 -14.64
C THR A 181 -2.01 -11.75 -15.01
N ASP A 182 -3.23 -11.74 -15.56
CA ASP A 182 -3.91 -10.47 -15.88
C ASP A 182 -4.24 -9.64 -14.64
N ALA A 183 -4.48 -10.31 -13.49
CA ALA A 183 -4.63 -9.63 -12.21
C ALA A 183 -3.32 -8.91 -11.81
N GLN A 184 -2.19 -9.61 -11.90
CA GLN A 184 -0.88 -9.05 -11.58
C GLN A 184 -0.52 -7.86 -12.48
N LYS A 185 -0.84 -7.94 -13.79
CA LYS A 185 -0.63 -6.81 -14.70
C LYS A 185 -1.40 -5.58 -14.23
N LEU A 186 -2.66 -5.76 -13.83
CA LEU A 186 -3.49 -4.67 -13.33
C LEU A 186 -2.96 -4.12 -12.00
N GLU A 187 -2.47 -4.98 -11.11
CA GLU A 187 -1.85 -4.59 -9.84
C GLU A 187 -0.55 -3.81 -10.03
N LEU A 188 0.30 -4.18 -11.00
CA LEU A 188 1.51 -3.42 -11.35
C LEU A 188 1.19 -2.01 -11.83
N TYR A 189 0.18 -1.87 -12.69
CA TYR A 189 -0.29 -0.56 -13.13
C TYR A 189 -0.87 0.25 -11.96
N THR A 190 -1.69 -0.40 -11.12
CA THR A 190 -2.29 0.23 -9.93
C THR A 190 -1.23 0.71 -8.94
N ALA A 191 -0.20 -0.09 -8.67
CA ALA A 191 0.92 0.27 -7.80
C ALA A 191 1.69 1.48 -8.35
N SER A 192 1.96 1.47 -9.65
CA SER A 192 2.63 2.57 -10.34
C SER A 192 1.80 3.86 -10.26
N ARG A 193 0.51 3.79 -10.58
CA ARG A 193 -0.41 4.94 -10.51
C ARG A 193 -0.65 5.44 -9.09
N LEU A 194 -0.57 4.58 -8.09
CA LEU A 194 -0.65 4.98 -6.69
C LEU A 194 0.60 5.77 -6.27
N THR A 195 1.76 5.44 -6.85
CA THR A 195 3.05 6.04 -6.48
C THR A 195 3.22 7.45 -7.02
N ILE A 196 2.81 7.70 -8.25
CA ILE A 196 2.95 9.01 -8.91
C ILE A 196 1.60 9.66 -9.15
N ASP A 197 1.57 10.98 -9.24
CA ASP A 197 0.46 11.72 -9.82
C ASP A 197 0.89 12.18 -11.20
N PRO A 198 0.13 11.88 -12.28
CA PRO A 198 0.55 12.14 -13.65
C PRO A 198 0.41 13.63 -14.01
N ASP A 199 1.05 14.50 -13.24
CA ASP A 199 1.04 15.95 -13.38
C ASP A 199 2.03 16.39 -14.47
N THR A 200 3.11 15.63 -14.67
CA THR A 200 4.07 15.87 -15.74
C THR A 200 3.82 14.98 -16.96
N ARG A 201 4.28 15.44 -18.14
CA ARG A 201 4.24 14.63 -19.36
C ARG A 201 5.09 13.36 -19.27
N ALA A 202 6.16 13.39 -18.47
CA ALA A 202 7.03 12.23 -18.28
C ALA A 202 6.31 11.12 -17.50
N GLU A 203 5.67 11.48 -16.37
CA GLU A 203 4.88 10.55 -15.56
C GLU A 203 3.69 9.98 -16.32
N ARG A 204 2.94 10.83 -17.06
CA ARG A 204 1.84 10.34 -17.91
C ARG A 204 2.35 9.39 -18.99
N GLY A 205 3.44 9.76 -19.67
CA GLY A 205 4.06 8.92 -20.70
C GLY A 205 4.56 7.58 -20.16
N TYR A 206 5.07 7.54 -18.92
CA TYR A 206 5.45 6.30 -18.24
C TYR A 206 4.24 5.39 -18.02
N LEU A 207 3.13 5.92 -17.49
CA LEU A 207 1.91 5.13 -17.27
C LEU A 207 1.33 4.61 -18.58
N ASP A 208 1.31 5.44 -19.63
CA ASP A 208 0.84 5.03 -20.96
C ASP A 208 1.68 3.88 -21.54
N LEU A 209 3.00 4.01 -21.43
CA LEU A 209 3.91 2.96 -21.89
C LEU A 209 3.73 1.67 -21.08
N LEU A 210 3.59 1.78 -19.76
CA LEU A 210 3.35 0.64 -18.88
C LEU A 210 2.03 -0.06 -19.22
N ALA A 211 0.93 0.68 -19.34
CA ALA A 211 -0.38 0.13 -19.71
C ALA A 211 -0.32 -0.60 -21.07
N GLY A 212 0.31 0.01 -22.07
CA GLY A 212 0.49 -0.59 -23.39
C GLY A 212 1.33 -1.87 -23.37
N ARG A 213 2.43 -1.90 -22.60
CA ARG A 213 3.30 -3.08 -22.48
C ARG A 213 2.63 -4.22 -21.72
N LEU A 214 1.82 -3.90 -20.71
CA LEU A 214 1.00 -4.87 -20.00
C LEU A 214 -0.19 -5.38 -20.85
N GLY A 215 -0.55 -4.68 -21.92
CA GLY A 215 -1.69 -5.02 -22.76
C GLY A 215 -3.03 -4.80 -22.05
N LEU A 216 -3.12 -3.78 -21.19
CA LEU A 216 -4.35 -3.43 -20.50
C LEU A 216 -5.31 -2.70 -21.45
N PRO A 217 -6.60 -3.05 -21.51
CA PRO A 217 -7.58 -2.27 -22.27
C PRO A 217 -7.72 -0.86 -21.72
N ASP A 218 -7.80 0.15 -22.60
CA ASP A 218 -7.94 1.57 -22.20
C ASP A 218 -9.09 1.80 -21.22
N ALA A 219 -10.24 1.20 -21.47
CA ALA A 219 -11.40 1.31 -20.58
C ALA A 219 -11.10 0.75 -19.17
N LEU A 220 -10.33 -0.34 -19.06
CA LEU A 220 -9.92 -0.89 -17.76
C LEU A 220 -8.92 0.04 -17.06
N VAL A 221 -8.00 0.65 -17.81
CA VAL A 221 -7.08 1.67 -17.29
C VAL A 221 -7.86 2.84 -16.70
N ASP A 222 -8.88 3.36 -17.39
CA ASP A 222 -9.73 4.44 -16.89
C ASP A 222 -10.41 4.09 -15.55
N HIS A 223 -10.83 2.84 -15.36
CA HIS A 223 -11.35 2.38 -14.08
C HIS A 223 -10.31 2.36 -12.97
N VAL A 224 -9.07 1.97 -13.26
CA VAL A 224 -7.99 2.03 -12.27
C VAL A 224 -7.67 3.48 -11.92
N GLU A 225 -7.55 4.36 -12.92
CA GLU A 225 -7.32 5.79 -12.73
C GLU A 225 -8.37 6.42 -11.82
N ALA A 226 -9.65 6.15 -12.09
CA ALA A 226 -10.75 6.65 -11.28
C ALA A 226 -10.72 6.08 -9.85
N THR A 227 -10.46 4.78 -9.71
CA THR A 227 -10.43 4.08 -8.40
C THR A 227 -9.28 4.57 -7.53
N VAL A 228 -8.08 4.74 -8.10
CA VAL A 228 -6.91 5.26 -7.39
C VAL A 228 -7.08 6.74 -7.05
N SER A 229 -7.62 7.54 -7.97
CA SER A 229 -7.88 8.96 -7.71
C SER A 229 -8.86 9.13 -6.55
N ALA A 230 -9.96 8.37 -6.53
CA ALA A 230 -10.92 8.38 -5.43
C ALA A 230 -10.30 7.99 -4.07
N ALA A 231 -9.30 7.10 -4.08
CA ALA A 231 -8.59 6.69 -2.88
C ALA A 231 -7.55 7.72 -2.39
N LYS A 232 -7.00 8.56 -3.28
CA LYS A 232 -6.06 9.64 -2.92
C LYS A 232 -6.76 10.90 -2.41
N VAL A 233 -8.05 11.12 -2.74
CA VAL A 233 -8.80 12.29 -2.28
C VAL A 233 -9.10 12.16 -0.77
N PRO A 234 -8.67 13.11 0.07
CA PRO A 234 -9.00 13.08 1.49
C PRO A 234 -10.51 13.19 1.70
N ALA A 235 -11.05 12.42 2.64
CA ALA A 235 -12.45 12.50 3.03
C ALA A 235 -12.79 13.97 3.35
N LYS A 236 -13.78 14.53 2.64
CA LYS A 236 -14.22 15.91 2.86
C LYS A 236 -14.64 16.03 4.33
N ALA A 237 -13.87 16.76 5.13
CA ALA A 237 -14.21 17.04 6.53
C ALA A 237 -15.65 17.57 6.58
N GLY A 238 -16.50 16.84 7.31
CA GLY A 238 -17.91 17.15 7.43
C GLY A 238 -18.11 18.63 7.75
N THR A 239 -18.90 19.31 6.92
CA THR A 239 -19.30 20.69 7.20
C THR A 239 -20.05 20.68 8.52
N SER A 240 -19.41 21.18 9.59
CA SER A 240 -20.10 21.40 10.87
C SER A 240 -21.34 22.25 10.60
N PRO A 241 -22.53 21.84 11.06
CA PRO A 241 -23.71 22.68 10.94
C PRO A 241 -23.45 23.96 11.71
N ASN A 242 -23.51 25.08 11.00
CA ASN A 242 -23.38 26.42 11.54
C ASN A 242 -24.45 26.62 12.62
N PRO A 243 -24.11 26.83 13.91
CA PRO A 243 -25.10 27.17 14.91
C PRO A 243 -25.47 28.63 14.68
N ARG A 244 -26.43 28.86 13.80
CA ARG A 244 -27.22 30.10 13.85
C ARG A 244 -28.41 29.81 14.74
N TRP A 245 -28.65 30.78 15.63
CA TRP A 245 -29.74 30.94 16.60
C TRP A 245 -29.61 30.11 17.87
#